data_AF-A0A0W8FCA1-F1
#
_entry.id   AF-A0A0W8FCA1-F1
#
_cell.length_a   1.000
_cell.length_b   1.000
_cell.length_c   1.000
_cell.angle_alpha   90.00
_cell.angle_beta   90.00
_cell.angle_gamma   90.00
#
_symmetry.space_group_name_H-M   'P 1'
#
loop_
_entity.id
_entity.type
_entity.pdbx_description
1 polymer ?
#
loop_
_entity_poly.entity_id
_entity_poly.type
_entity_poly.pdbx_seq_one_letter_code
_entity_poly.pdbx_strand_id
1 'polypeptide(L)'
;MSHAVPLKSAECNLERLLKGLSLGESITLTGPEGGPVALLISLKPEKIAQKTDTDWDARMDDLAQRVSRSWMGDKSAVDILSEMRR
;
A
#
# COMPACT_ATOMS: atom_id res chain seq x y z
N MET A 1 -8.61 -0.38 -14.21
CA MET A 1 -9.30 -0.13 -15.49
C MET A 1 -10.59 0.63 -15.23
N SER A 2 -10.79 1.82 -15.82
CA SER A 2 -12.04 2.58 -15.66
C SER A 2 -13.12 1.98 -16.55
N HIS A 3 -14.22 1.53 -15.95
CA HIS A 3 -15.36 0.97 -16.67
C HIS A 3 -16.61 1.81 -16.41
N ALA A 4 -17.41 2.00 -17.46
CA ALA A 4 -18.64 2.79 -17.41
C ALA A 4 -19.84 1.87 -17.14
N VAL A 5 -20.67 2.23 -16.16
CA VAL A 5 -21.84 1.44 -15.75
C VAL A 5 -23.07 2.33 -15.71
N PRO A 6 -24.20 1.94 -16.34
CA PRO A 6 -25.46 2.67 -16.22
C PRO A 6 -25.92 2.76 -14.76
N LEU A 7 -26.40 3.94 -14.35
CA LEU A 7 -26.85 4.21 -12.98
C LEU A 7 -27.89 3.18 -12.51
N LYS A 8 -28.88 2.86 -13.34
CA LYS A 8 -29.89 1.83 -13.05
C LYS A 8 -29.29 0.45 -12.79
N SER A 9 -28.27 0.06 -13.55
CA SER A 9 -27.59 -1.21 -13.37
C SER A 9 -26.73 -1.23 -12.10
N ALA A 10 -26.16 -0.07 -11.74
CA ALA A 10 -25.41 0.10 -10.51
C ALA A 10 -26.32 0.02 -9.28
N GLU A 11 -27.51 0.62 -9.29
CA GLU A 11 -28.48 0.55 -8.19
C GLU A 11 -28.85 -0.90 -7.84
N CYS A 12 -29.12 -1.74 -8.84
CA CYS A 12 -29.49 -3.14 -8.61
C CYS A 12 -28.33 -4.02 -8.12
N ASN A 13 -27.07 -3.61 -8.31
CA ASN A 13 -25.89 -4.46 -8.09
C ASN A 13 -24.75 -3.74 -7.35
N LEU A 14 -25.05 -2.67 -6.61
CA LEU A 14 -24.04 -1.76 -6.07
C LEU A 14 -23.04 -2.50 -5.18
N GLU A 15 -23.53 -3.36 -4.28
CA GLU A 15 -22.68 -4.12 -3.37
C GLU A 15 -21.69 -5.02 -4.13
N ARG A 16 -22.16 -5.69 -5.19
CA ARG A 16 -21.32 -6.57 -6.02
C ARG A 16 -20.25 -5.76 -6.76
N LEU A 17 -20.62 -4.61 -7.31
CA LEU A 17 -19.70 -3.69 -7.99
C LEU A 17 -18.62 -3.18 -7.02
N LEU A 18 -19.04 -2.71 -5.84
CA LEU A 18 -18.13 -2.23 -4.82
C LEU A 18 -17.21 -3.34 -4.30
N LYS A 19 -17.70 -4.58 -4.11
CA LYS A 19 -16.87 -5.73 -3.70
C LYS A 19 -15.77 -6.07 -4.72
N GLY A 20 -16.03 -5.91 -6.01
CA GLY A 20 -15.07 -6.18 -7.08
C GLY A 20 -13.91 -5.19 -7.19
N LEU A 21 -14.05 -3.97 -6.66
CA LEU A 21 -13.03 -2.93 -6.80
C LEU A 21 -11.86 -3.10 -5.83
N SER A 22 -10.64 -3.03 -6.37
CA SER A 22 -9.39 -2.94 -5.63
C SER A 22 -9.09 -1.49 -5.21
N LEU A 23 -8.08 -1.26 -4.36
CA LEU A 23 -7.69 0.10 -3.96
C LEU A 23 -7.35 0.95 -5.19
N GLY A 24 -7.92 2.16 -5.27
CA GLY A 24 -7.64 3.10 -6.37
C GLY A 24 -8.34 2.78 -7.69
N GLU A 25 -9.04 1.64 -7.81
CA GLU A 25 -9.89 1.38 -8.96
C GLU A 25 -11.17 2.22 -8.92
N SER A 26 -11.67 2.54 -10.12
CA SER A 26 -12.80 3.44 -10.28
C SER A 26 -13.82 2.97 -11.33
N ILE A 27 -15.06 3.37 -11.10
CA ILE A 27 -16.21 3.13 -11.99
C ILE A 27 -16.86 4.47 -12.32
N THR A 28 -17.08 4.72 -13.60
CA THR A 28 -17.87 5.88 -14.03
C THR A 28 -19.34 5.47 -14.10
N LEU A 29 -20.21 6.17 -13.38
CA LEU A 29 -21.65 6.00 -13.50
C LEU A 29 -22.15 6.84 -14.67
N THR A 30 -22.93 6.24 -15.57
CA THR A 30 -23.54 6.92 -16.70
C THR A 30 -25.04 7.11 -16.49
N GLY A 31 -25.54 8.28 -16.87
CA GLY A 31 -26.96 8.60 -16.89
C GLY A 31 -27.71 7.90 -18.02
N PRO A 32 -29.04 8.05 -18.08
CA PRO A 32 -29.88 7.45 -19.12
C PRO A 32 -29.53 7.94 -20.54
N GLU A 33 -29.03 9.16 -20.65
CA GLU A 33 -28.54 9.77 -21.92
C GLU A 33 -27.15 9.26 -22.34
N GLY A 34 -26.55 8.34 -21.58
CA GLY A 34 -25.19 7.81 -21.82
C GLY A 34 -24.05 8.70 -21.31
N GLY A 35 -24.33 9.93 -20.87
CA GLY A 35 -23.32 10.84 -20.30
C GLY A 35 -22.84 10.42 -18.91
N PRO A 36 -21.58 10.73 -18.54
CA PRO A 36 -21.07 10.47 -17.19
C PRO A 36 -21.76 11.38 -16.17
N VAL A 37 -22.20 10.81 -15.04
CA VAL A 37 -22.89 11.55 -13.97
C VAL A 37 -22.14 11.52 -12.64
N ALA A 38 -21.34 10.48 -12.40
CA ALA A 38 -20.54 10.36 -11.18
C ALA A 38 -19.34 9.43 -11.38
N LEU A 39 -18.36 9.54 -10.47
CA LEU A 39 -17.20 8.66 -10.39
C LEU A 39 -17.16 8.01 -9.00
N LEU A 40 -17.13 6.69 -8.97
CA LEU A 40 -16.90 5.89 -7.76
C LEU A 40 -15.42 5.51 -7.71
N ILE A 41 -14.78 5.71 -6.56
CA ILE A 41 -13.38 5.31 -6.33
C ILE A 41 -13.34 4.43 -5.09
N SER A 42 -12.69 3.28 -5.20
CA SER A 42 -12.50 2.39 -4.06
C SER A 42 -11.37 2.87 -3.15
N LEU A 43 -11.72 3.09 -1.88
CA LEU A 43 -10.79 3.41 -0.80
C LEU A 43 -10.49 2.20 0.08
N LYS A 44 -10.81 0.99 -0.39
CA LYS A 44 -10.51 -0.21 0.39
C LYS A 44 -9.02 -0.24 0.65
N PRO A 45 -8.57 -0.39 1.90
CA PRO A 45 -7.17 -0.64 2.15
C PRO A 45 -6.80 -1.86 1.33
N GLU A 46 -5.77 -1.71 0.49
CA GLU A 46 -5.17 -2.86 -0.15
C GLU A 46 -4.86 -3.84 0.99
N LYS A 47 -5.22 -5.11 0.85
CA LYS A 47 -4.67 -6.12 1.74
C LYS A 47 -3.18 -6.10 1.44
N ILE A 48 -2.46 -5.23 2.14
CA ILE A 48 -1.02 -5.30 2.30
C ILE A 48 -0.88 -6.73 2.79
N ALA A 49 -0.46 -7.62 1.88
CA ALA A 49 0.02 -8.91 2.30
C ALA A 49 0.99 -8.55 3.40
N GLN A 50 0.71 -8.99 4.63
CA GLN A 50 1.63 -8.83 5.74
C GLN A 50 2.87 -9.57 5.24
N LYS A 51 3.77 -8.82 4.62
CA LYS A 51 5.10 -9.26 4.29
C LYS A 51 5.66 -9.42 5.68
N THR A 52 5.67 -10.66 6.14
CA THR A 52 6.02 -11.05 7.49
C THR A 52 7.24 -10.24 7.88
N ASP A 53 7.06 -9.36 8.84
CA ASP A 53 8.04 -8.38 9.33
C ASP A 53 9.26 -9.07 9.96
N THR A 54 9.26 -10.41 9.97
CA THR A 54 10.36 -11.30 10.32
C THR A 54 11.67 -10.94 9.64
N ASP A 55 11.63 -10.37 8.43
CA ASP A 55 12.85 -9.90 7.74
C ASP A 55 13.39 -8.58 8.31
N TRP A 56 12.53 -7.74 8.90
CA TRP A 56 12.98 -6.50 9.54
C TRP A 56 13.71 -6.77 10.85
N ASP A 57 13.12 -7.59 11.73
CA ASP A 57 13.74 -7.95 13.01
C ASP A 57 15.11 -8.61 12.80
N ALA A 58 15.19 -9.59 11.89
CA ALA A 58 16.45 -10.25 11.56
C ALA A 58 17.52 -9.29 11.01
N ARG A 59 17.11 -8.31 10.18
CA ARG A 59 18.02 -7.29 9.63
C ARG A 59 18.46 -6.28 10.68
N MET A 60 17.59 -5.94 11.63
CA MET A 60 17.92 -5.06 12.75
C MET A 60 18.88 -5.74 13.74
N ASP A 61 18.70 -7.04 14.00
CA ASP A 61 19.59 -7.83 14.83
C ASP A 61 20.99 -7.97 14.22
N ASP A 62 21.08 -8.27 12.91
CA ASP A 62 22.36 -8.30 12.19
C ASP A 62 23.07 -6.94 12.26
N LEU A 63 22.32 -5.85 12.06
CA LEU A 63 22.86 -4.50 12.14
C LEU A 63 23.40 -4.19 13.53
N ALA A 64 22.65 -4.51 14.59
CA ALA A 64 23.08 -4.31 15.97
C ALA A 64 24.35 -5.10 16.28
N GLN A 65 24.44 -6.34 15.80
CA GLN A 65 25.64 -7.18 15.99
C GLN A 65 26.86 -6.60 15.28
N ARG A 66 26.69 -6.09 14.05
CA ARG A 66 27.76 -5.43 13.28
C ARG A 66 28.25 -4.15 13.95
N VAL A 67 27.33 -3.32 14.43
CA VAL A 67 27.66 -2.10 15.17
C VAL A 67 28.41 -2.43 16.45
N SER A 68 27.93 -3.40 17.24
CA SER A 68 28.58 -3.83 18.48
C SER A 68 30.01 -4.32 18.25
N ARG A 69 30.25 -5.13 17.20
CA ARG A 69 31.60 -5.61 16.85
C ARG A 69 32.54 -4.48 16.40
N SER A 70 32.00 -3.45 15.78
CA SER A 70 32.78 -2.32 15.24
C SER A 70 32.94 -1.19 16.25
N TRP A 71 32.31 -1.29 17.43
CA TRP A 71 32.36 -0.29 18.47
C TRP A 71 33.70 -0.33 19.21
N MET A 72 34.61 0.57 18.83
CA MET A 72 35.77 0.94 19.63
C MET A 72 35.37 2.14 20.49
N GLY A 73 35.55 2.03 21.82
CA GLY A 73 34.85 2.77 22.89
C GLY A 73 34.67 4.30 22.74
N ASP A 74 35.47 4.96 21.91
CA ASP A 74 35.38 6.41 21.66
C ASP A 74 34.46 6.81 20.49
N LYS A 75 33.95 5.85 19.70
CA LYS A 75 33.04 6.11 18.58
C LYS A 75 31.58 5.91 18.98
N SER A 76 30.70 6.79 18.52
CA SER A 76 29.26 6.64 18.69
C SER A 76 28.68 5.59 17.72
N ALA A 77 27.54 5.00 18.07
CA ALA A 77 26.76 4.11 17.19
C ALA A 77 26.54 4.73 15.80
N VAL A 78 26.27 6.04 15.79
CA VAL A 78 25.98 6.82 14.58
C VAL A 78 27.22 6.95 13.69
N ASP A 79 28.41 7.06 14.30
CA ASP A 79 29.68 7.15 13.55
C ASP A 79 29.97 5.83 12.85
N ILE A 80 29.77 4.71 13.55
CA ILE A 80 29.95 3.36 13.02
C ILE A 80 28.96 3.10 11.86
N LEU A 81 27.70 3.48 12.03
CA LEU A 81 26.69 3.36 10.97
C LEU A 81 27.04 4.22 9.74
N SER A 82 27.60 5.40 9.96
CA SER A 82 28.04 6.31 8.89
C SER A 82 29.26 5.77 8.13
N GLU A 83 30.18 5.09 8.82
CA GLU A 83 31.32 4.40 8.21
C GLU A 83 30.88 3.19 7.39
N MET A 84 29.93 2.38 7.89
CA MET A 84 29.41 1.21 7.17
C MET A 84 28.61 1.52 5.91
N ARG A 85 28.15 2.76 5.76
CA ARG A 85 27.38 3.22 4.60
C ARG A 85 28.27 3.60 3.40
N ARG A 86 29.55 3.87 3.63
CA ARG A 86 30.55 4.19 2.60
C ARG A 86 31.09 2.92 1.97
#